data_AF-A0A0G1NP96-F1
#
_entry.id   AF-A0A0G1NP96-F1
#
_cell.length_a   1.000
_cell.length_b   1.000
_cell.length_c   1.000
_cell.angle_alpha   90.00
_cell.angle_beta   90.00
_cell.angle_gamma   90.00
#
_symmetry.space_group_name_H-M   'P 1'
#
loop_
_entity.id
_entity.type
_entity.pdbx_description
1 polymer ?
#
loop_
_entity_poly.entity_id
_entity_poly.type
_entity_poly.pdbx_seq_one_letter_code
_entity_poly.pdbx_strand_id
1 'polypeptide(L)'
;MVGKLKLALKSPVSPLALRATFLAIAIFWLRTGDFSFFKFLFFGTLFIFLYLKPALGATKFIVSAIVLGVVIVFAPQVSELVGFYVNLALSALGFLLLGIKNLIFVRRQNLYYLMHLVLMTGLASLFSLHLIASIPFFVLVFFLFREFFTVMTPEKPELLSLVAALEGMLVMQVAWVTSFFPTSFLISSAVLVLFTFVFHDALIHHFKGTFSKDVALRSIAIFAVLALLILILPVWGFK
;
A
#
# COMPACT_ATOMS: atom_id res chain seq x y z
N MET A 1 39.51 -11.94 3.19
CA MET A 1 38.34 -11.37 2.47
C MET A 1 37.27 -12.40 2.10
N VAL A 2 37.64 -13.62 1.67
CA VAL A 2 36.69 -14.68 1.27
C VAL A 2 35.71 -15.10 2.39
N GLY A 3 36.16 -15.13 3.65
CA GLY A 3 35.29 -15.48 4.80
C GLY A 3 34.18 -14.45 5.10
N LYS A 4 34.43 -13.16 4.87
CA LYS A 4 33.43 -12.09 5.07
C LYS A 4 32.36 -12.10 3.97
N LEU A 5 32.73 -12.46 2.73
CA LEU A 5 31.78 -12.70 1.63
C LEU A 5 30.91 -13.93 1.90
N LYS A 6 31.47 -15.01 2.46
CA LYS A 6 30.73 -16.23 2.83
C LYS A 6 29.70 -15.99 3.95
N LEU A 7 30.00 -15.07 4.89
CA LEU A 7 29.08 -14.64 5.95
C LEU A 7 28.01 -13.65 5.44
N ALA A 8 28.34 -12.78 4.48
CA ALA A 8 27.36 -11.93 3.82
C ALA A 8 26.34 -12.74 2.99
N LEU A 9 26.77 -13.85 2.36
CA LEU A 9 25.87 -14.83 1.73
C LEU A 9 25.01 -15.62 2.72
N LYS A 10 25.46 -15.79 3.96
CA LYS A 10 24.64 -16.37 5.05
C LYS A 10 23.68 -15.36 5.69
N SER A 11 23.69 -14.10 5.26
CA SER A 11 22.70 -13.14 5.72
C SER A 11 21.34 -13.46 5.06
N PRO A 12 20.23 -13.46 5.83
CA PRO A 12 18.88 -13.64 5.29
C PRO A 12 18.48 -12.53 4.29
N VAL A 13 19.29 -11.47 4.19
CA VAL A 13 19.11 -10.32 3.30
C VAL A 13 19.45 -10.68 1.84
N SER A 14 20.47 -11.50 1.60
CA SER A 14 20.90 -11.84 0.23
C SER A 14 19.87 -12.62 -0.59
N PRO A 15 19.20 -13.70 -0.08
CA PRO A 15 18.15 -14.37 -0.84
C PRO A 15 16.89 -13.50 -0.98
N LEU A 16 16.62 -12.60 -0.04
CA LEU A 16 15.52 -11.64 -0.15
C LEU A 16 15.79 -10.63 -1.27
N ALA A 17 16.99 -10.03 -1.29
CA ALA A 17 17.39 -9.06 -2.30
C ALA A 17 17.27 -9.65 -3.70
N LEU A 18 17.76 -10.88 -3.91
CA LEU A 18 17.60 -11.59 -5.19
C LEU A 18 16.13 -11.75 -5.58
N ARG A 19 15.26 -12.19 -4.67
CA ARG A 19 13.82 -12.34 -4.96
C ARG A 19 13.16 -11.01 -5.31
N ALA A 20 13.52 -9.94 -4.59
CA ALA A 20 13.02 -8.61 -4.89
C ALA A 20 13.53 -8.07 -6.22
N THR A 21 14.79 -8.37 -6.60
CA THR A 21 15.31 -8.04 -7.93
C THR A 21 14.58 -8.79 -9.02
N PHE A 22 14.31 -10.09 -8.86
CA PHE A 22 13.48 -10.85 -9.81
C PHE A 22 12.07 -10.28 -9.93
N LEU A 23 11.47 -9.91 -8.79
CA LEU A 23 10.17 -9.25 -8.77
C LEU A 23 10.21 -7.90 -9.49
N ALA A 24 11.24 -7.08 -9.25
CA ALA A 24 11.42 -5.79 -9.91
C ALA A 24 11.53 -5.97 -11.44
N ILE A 25 12.40 -6.89 -11.90
CA ILE A 25 12.53 -7.22 -13.32
C ILE A 25 11.19 -7.66 -13.91
N ALA A 26 10.42 -8.48 -13.18
CA ALA A 26 9.10 -8.93 -13.62
C ALA A 26 8.09 -7.78 -13.72
N ILE A 27 8.11 -6.82 -12.78
CA ILE A 27 7.27 -5.61 -12.81
C ILE A 27 7.63 -4.77 -14.04
N PHE A 28 8.92 -4.51 -14.27
CA PHE A 28 9.38 -3.77 -15.44
C PHE A 28 8.99 -4.47 -16.74
N TRP A 29 9.16 -5.79 -16.82
CA TRP A 29 8.80 -6.56 -18.00
C TRP A 29 7.29 -6.57 -18.29
N LEU A 30 6.46 -6.69 -17.25
CA LEU A 30 5.00 -6.63 -17.37
C LEU A 30 4.54 -5.25 -17.87
N ARG A 31 5.16 -4.18 -17.35
CA ARG A 31 4.73 -2.79 -17.58
C ARG A 31 5.42 -2.12 -18.77
N THR A 32 6.34 -2.82 -19.45
CA THR A 32 7.01 -2.33 -20.67
C THR A 32 6.40 -2.95 -21.92
N GLY A 33 5.97 -2.09 -22.84
CA GLY A 33 5.30 -2.47 -24.09
C GLY A 33 3.88 -2.97 -23.87
N ASP A 34 3.29 -3.57 -24.91
CA ASP A 34 1.88 -3.92 -24.91
C ASP A 34 1.52 -4.95 -23.82
N PHE A 35 0.34 -4.74 -23.24
CA PHE A 35 -0.26 -5.69 -22.31
C PHE A 35 -0.65 -6.96 -23.07
N SER A 36 -0.07 -8.09 -22.67
CA SER A 36 -0.38 -9.40 -23.23
C SER A 36 -0.85 -10.32 -22.13
N PHE A 37 -1.89 -11.10 -22.40
CA PHE A 37 -2.42 -12.10 -21.48
C PHE A 37 -1.32 -13.06 -20.96
N PHE A 38 -0.36 -13.43 -21.81
CA PHE A 38 0.78 -14.26 -21.42
C PHE A 38 1.72 -13.57 -20.44
N LYS A 39 1.97 -12.25 -20.61
CA LYS A 39 2.76 -11.47 -19.65
C LYS A 39 2.07 -11.44 -18.29
N PHE A 40 0.76 -11.23 -18.27
CA PHE A 40 -0.04 -11.24 -17.05
C PHE A 40 0.02 -12.60 -16.34
N LEU A 41 -0.19 -13.70 -17.07
CA LEU A 41 -0.19 -15.05 -16.48
C LEU A 41 1.20 -15.41 -15.94
N PHE A 42 2.26 -15.15 -16.69
CA PHE A 42 3.63 -15.37 -16.25
C PHE A 42 3.98 -14.53 -15.01
N PHE A 43 3.64 -13.24 -15.03
CA PHE A 43 3.84 -12.36 -13.87
C PHE A 43 3.07 -12.86 -12.65
N GLY A 44 1.80 -13.23 -12.80
CA GLY A 44 0.96 -13.74 -11.71
C GLY A 44 1.55 -15.00 -11.08
N THR A 45 1.95 -15.98 -11.90
CA THR A 45 2.60 -17.21 -11.41
C THR A 45 3.92 -16.91 -10.69
N LEU A 46 4.77 -16.05 -11.27
CA LEU A 46 6.05 -15.67 -10.67
C LEU A 46 5.84 -14.89 -9.36
N PHE A 47 4.88 -13.96 -9.32
CA PHE A 47 4.53 -13.17 -8.14
C PHE A 47 4.08 -14.08 -6.99
N ILE A 48 3.16 -15.01 -7.26
CA ILE A 48 2.68 -15.98 -6.27
C ILE A 48 3.84 -16.86 -5.79
N PHE A 49 4.67 -17.37 -6.70
CA PHE A 49 5.82 -18.20 -6.35
C PHE A 49 6.84 -17.47 -5.46
N LEU A 50 7.18 -16.23 -5.81
CA LEU A 50 8.11 -15.39 -5.05
C LEU A 50 7.50 -14.97 -3.71
N TYR A 51 6.21 -14.66 -3.66
CA TYR A 51 5.52 -14.28 -2.44
C TYR A 51 5.41 -15.43 -1.45
N LEU A 52 5.03 -16.63 -1.90
CA LEU A 52 4.84 -17.79 -1.02
C LEU A 52 6.16 -18.30 -0.41
N LYS A 53 7.31 -18.02 -1.03
CA LYS A 53 8.62 -18.40 -0.48
C LYS A 53 9.27 -17.24 0.29
N PRO A 54 9.70 -17.42 1.56
CA PRO A 54 9.63 -18.64 2.37
C PRO A 54 8.23 -18.82 2.99
N ALA A 55 7.87 -20.05 3.35
CA ALA A 55 6.54 -20.38 3.88
C ALA A 55 6.23 -19.72 5.24
N LEU A 56 7.25 -19.26 5.96
CA LEU A 56 7.11 -18.58 7.25
C LEU A 56 6.27 -17.29 7.09
N GLY A 57 5.11 -17.27 7.73
CA GLY A 57 4.22 -16.10 7.76
C GLY A 57 3.60 -15.72 6.41
N ALA A 58 3.55 -16.64 5.44
CA ALA A 58 3.04 -16.34 4.09
C ALA A 58 1.58 -15.86 4.04
N THR A 59 0.78 -16.21 5.04
CA THR A 59 -0.63 -15.79 5.13
C THR A 59 -0.82 -14.44 5.81
N LYS A 60 0.20 -13.90 6.49
CA LYS A 60 0.05 -12.72 7.36
C LYS A 60 -0.16 -11.42 6.59
N PHE A 61 0.43 -11.28 5.40
CA PHE A 61 0.41 -10.07 4.57
C PHE A 61 -0.19 -10.33 3.18
N ILE A 62 -1.08 -11.32 3.08
CA ILE A 62 -1.61 -11.78 1.80
C ILE A 62 -2.50 -10.71 1.16
N VAL A 63 -3.19 -9.90 1.96
CA VAL A 63 -4.03 -8.83 1.44
C VAL A 63 -3.16 -7.72 0.87
N SER A 64 -2.12 -7.31 1.60
CA SER A 64 -1.13 -6.36 1.06
C SER A 64 -0.51 -6.85 -0.26
N ALA A 65 -0.25 -8.15 -0.38
CA ALA A 65 0.26 -8.75 -1.61
C ALA A 65 -0.75 -8.70 -2.76
N ILE A 66 -2.02 -9.04 -2.50
CA ILE A 66 -3.11 -8.95 -3.48
C ILE A 66 -3.28 -7.51 -3.94
N VAL A 67 -3.34 -6.57 -3.01
CA VAL A 67 -3.47 -5.14 -3.31
C VAL A 67 -2.29 -4.65 -4.16
N LEU A 68 -1.05 -5.03 -3.81
CA LEU A 68 0.12 -4.69 -4.61
C LEU A 68 0.00 -5.27 -6.03
N GLY A 69 -0.44 -6.53 -6.17
CA GLY A 69 -0.66 -7.16 -7.47
C GLY A 69 -1.71 -6.42 -8.31
N VAL A 70 -2.84 -6.05 -7.70
CA VAL A 70 -3.89 -5.24 -8.33
C VAL A 70 -3.33 -3.90 -8.78
N VAL A 71 -2.58 -3.20 -7.93
CA VAL A 71 -1.95 -1.92 -8.28
C VAL A 71 -0.96 -2.07 -9.44
N ILE A 72 -0.12 -3.11 -9.43
CA ILE A 72 0.86 -3.34 -10.50
C ILE A 72 0.17 -3.60 -11.85
N VAL A 73 -0.90 -4.40 -11.86
CA VAL A 73 -1.59 -4.82 -13.08
C VAL A 73 -2.47 -3.72 -13.65
N PHE A 74 -3.23 -3.02 -12.80
CA PHE A 74 -4.23 -2.05 -13.25
C PHE A 74 -3.72 -0.62 -13.31
N ALA A 75 -2.59 -0.27 -12.68
CA ALA A 75 -2.08 1.10 -12.76
C ALA A 75 -1.68 1.45 -14.21
N PRO A 76 -2.09 2.63 -14.73
CA PRO A 76 -1.80 3.03 -16.10
C PRO A 76 -0.32 2.90 -16.43
N GLN A 77 -0.04 2.46 -17.66
CA GLN A 77 1.32 2.53 -18.21
C GLN A 77 1.58 3.97 -18.64
N VAL A 78 2.47 4.64 -17.92
CA VAL A 78 2.94 5.98 -18.29
C VAL A 78 4.25 5.79 -19.04
N SER A 79 4.41 6.44 -20.18
CA SER A 79 5.67 6.42 -20.94
C SER A 79 6.76 7.25 -20.24
N GLU A 80 8.00 7.09 -20.71
CA GLU A 80 9.14 7.95 -20.35
C GLU A 80 9.58 7.87 -18.87
N LEU A 81 10.16 8.97 -18.36
CA LEU A 81 10.80 9.06 -17.05
C LEU A 81 9.81 8.77 -15.91
N VAL A 82 8.56 9.22 -16.04
CA VAL A 82 7.52 9.04 -15.03
C VAL A 82 7.18 7.56 -14.86
N GLY A 83 7.04 6.83 -15.97
CA GLY A 83 6.82 5.37 -15.95
C GLY A 83 7.94 4.62 -15.23
N PHE A 84 9.20 5.03 -15.44
CA PHE A 84 10.34 4.47 -14.74
C PHE A 84 10.24 4.65 -13.22
N TYR A 85 9.94 5.86 -12.75
CA TYR A 85 9.80 6.13 -11.30
C TYR A 85 8.62 5.38 -10.67
N VAL A 86 7.50 5.25 -11.38
CA VAL A 86 6.35 4.45 -10.92
C VAL A 86 6.75 2.98 -10.77
N ASN A 87 7.43 2.40 -11.78
CA ASN A 87 7.88 1.01 -11.72
C ASN A 87 8.90 0.79 -10.59
N LEU A 88 9.78 1.76 -10.36
CA LEU A 88 10.75 1.73 -9.27
C LEU A 88 10.06 1.80 -7.90
N ALA A 89 9.04 2.64 -7.74
CA ALA A 89 8.23 2.71 -6.51
C ALA A 89 7.49 1.38 -6.25
N LEU A 90 6.86 0.79 -7.27
CA LEU A 90 6.20 -0.52 -7.16
C LEU A 90 7.19 -1.64 -6.81
N SER A 91 8.39 -1.61 -7.40
CA SER A 91 9.45 -2.55 -7.08
C SER A 91 9.95 -2.39 -5.63
N ALA A 92 10.07 -1.16 -5.15
CA ALA A 92 10.41 -0.86 -3.76
C ALA A 92 9.32 -1.36 -2.78
N LEU A 93 8.05 -1.23 -3.13
CA LEU A 93 6.95 -1.82 -2.35
C LEU A 93 7.02 -3.35 -2.32
N GLY A 94 7.33 -3.98 -3.45
CA GLY A 94 7.57 -5.42 -3.51
C GLY A 94 8.70 -5.87 -2.60
N PHE A 95 9.81 -5.12 -2.59
CA PHE A 95 10.92 -5.36 -1.66
C PHE A 95 10.50 -5.19 -0.20
N LEU A 96 9.78 -4.11 0.14
CA LEU A 96 9.29 -3.86 1.50
C LEU A 96 8.36 -4.98 1.98
N LEU A 97 7.41 -5.41 1.15
CA LEU A 97 6.47 -6.48 1.47
C LEU A 97 7.22 -7.79 1.80
N LEU A 98 8.15 -8.20 0.94
CA LEU A 98 8.95 -9.40 1.15
C LEU A 98 9.90 -9.23 2.37
N GLY A 99 10.40 -8.02 2.62
CA GLY A 99 11.31 -7.73 3.74
C GLY A 99 10.64 -7.69 5.11
N ILE A 100 9.42 -7.12 5.19
CA ILE A 100 8.60 -7.13 6.41
C ILE A 100 8.24 -8.57 6.78
N LYS A 101 7.92 -9.41 5.77
CA LYS A 101 7.67 -10.83 5.94
C LYS A 101 8.87 -11.59 6.49
N ASN A 102 10.07 -11.36 5.94
CA ASN A 102 11.29 -12.12 6.28
C ASN A 102 12.00 -11.66 7.57
N LEU A 103 11.31 -10.94 8.46
CA LEU A 103 11.79 -10.60 9.79
C LEU A 103 13.04 -9.69 9.83
N ILE A 104 13.47 -9.13 8.69
CA ILE A 104 14.76 -8.44 8.55
C ILE A 104 14.76 -7.06 9.22
N PHE A 105 13.62 -6.40 9.25
CA PHE A 105 13.53 -5.05 9.80
C PHE A 105 13.36 -5.04 11.32
N VAL A 106 14.10 -4.14 11.98
CA VAL A 106 14.03 -3.90 13.43
C VAL A 106 12.71 -3.23 13.84
N ARG A 107 12.15 -2.34 13.00
CA ARG A 107 10.90 -1.59 13.26
C ARG A 107 9.78 -1.98 12.28
N ARG A 108 9.34 -3.24 12.36
CA ARG A 108 8.39 -3.83 11.38
C ARG A 108 7.05 -3.13 11.32
N GLN A 109 6.49 -2.74 12.46
CA GLN A 109 5.21 -2.06 12.51
C GLN A 109 5.26 -0.72 11.77
N ASN A 110 6.32 0.08 11.97
CA ASN A 110 6.44 1.38 11.29
C ASN A 110 6.62 1.23 9.78
N LEU A 111 7.40 0.26 9.32
CA LEU A 111 7.57 0.02 7.88
C LEU A 111 6.31 -0.55 7.24
N TYR A 112 5.59 -1.41 7.96
CA TYR A 112 4.30 -1.90 7.51
C TYR A 112 3.25 -0.78 7.47
N TYR A 113 3.24 0.14 8.44
CA TYR A 113 2.40 1.33 8.42
C TYR A 113 2.66 2.19 7.17
N LEU A 114 3.94 2.44 6.85
CA LEU A 114 4.32 3.16 5.64
C LEU A 114 3.87 2.43 4.38
N MET A 115 4.17 1.13 4.27
CA MET A 115 3.76 0.30 3.14
C MET A 115 2.24 0.33 2.96
N HIS A 116 1.49 0.19 4.04
CA HIS A 116 0.03 0.25 4.06
C HIS A 116 -0.51 1.55 3.47
N LEU A 117 0.02 2.70 3.89
CA LEU A 117 -0.40 4.00 3.34
C LEU A 117 -0.05 4.16 1.86
N VAL A 118 1.11 3.66 1.43
CA VAL A 118 1.48 3.72 0.01
C VAL A 118 0.60 2.78 -0.83
N LEU A 119 0.24 1.61 -0.32
CA LEU A 119 -0.74 0.72 -0.97
C LEU A 119 -2.13 1.37 -1.05
N MET A 120 -2.56 2.06 0.01
CA MET A 120 -3.79 2.86 0.00
C MET A 120 -3.73 3.97 -1.05
N THR A 121 -2.57 4.61 -1.24
CA THR A 121 -2.37 5.60 -2.30
C THR A 121 -2.57 4.98 -3.68
N GLY A 122 -2.03 3.79 -3.90
CA GLY A 122 -2.23 3.02 -5.14
C GLY A 122 -3.71 2.69 -5.40
N LEU A 123 -4.39 2.11 -4.40
CA LEU A 123 -5.82 1.78 -4.52
C LEU A 123 -6.70 3.02 -4.73
N ALA A 124 -6.46 4.08 -3.96
CA ALA A 124 -7.20 5.32 -4.08
C ALA A 124 -7.00 5.96 -5.46
N SER A 125 -5.78 5.90 -6.01
CA SER A 125 -5.48 6.38 -7.37
C SER A 125 -6.24 5.57 -8.43
N LEU A 126 -6.28 4.24 -8.31
CA LEU A 126 -7.04 3.39 -9.24
C LEU A 126 -8.54 3.67 -9.19
N PHE A 127 -9.07 3.89 -7.99
CA PHE A 127 -10.48 4.26 -7.81
C PHE A 127 -10.78 5.63 -8.41
N SER A 128 -9.98 6.66 -8.11
CA SER A 128 -10.15 8.01 -8.66
C SER A 128 -10.00 8.06 -10.20
N LEU A 129 -9.20 7.18 -10.78
CA LEU A 129 -9.09 6.99 -12.23
C LEU A 129 -10.21 6.14 -12.84
N HIS A 130 -11.19 5.71 -12.04
CA HIS A 130 -12.31 4.85 -12.46
C HIS A 130 -11.87 3.49 -13.04
N LEU A 131 -10.67 3.01 -12.68
CA LEU A 131 -10.12 1.72 -13.11
C LEU A 131 -10.61 0.56 -12.23
N ILE A 132 -11.14 0.88 -11.04
CA ILE A 132 -11.76 -0.07 -10.11
C ILE A 132 -13.10 0.49 -9.69
N ALA A 133 -14.16 -0.33 -9.78
CA ALA A 133 -15.50 0.04 -9.33
C ALA A 133 -15.61 0.13 -7.79
N SER A 134 -16.65 0.78 -7.30
CA SER A 134 -16.89 1.01 -5.86
C SER A 134 -16.89 -0.26 -5.01
N ILE A 135 -17.53 -1.33 -5.49
CA ILE A 135 -17.62 -2.61 -4.76
C ILE A 135 -16.23 -3.26 -4.57
N PRO A 136 -15.46 -3.55 -5.63
CA PRO A 136 -14.13 -4.14 -5.46
C PRO A 136 -13.16 -3.21 -4.70
N PHE A 137 -13.29 -1.89 -4.85
CA PHE A 137 -12.52 -0.94 -4.04
C PHE A 137 -12.83 -1.10 -2.54
N PHE A 138 -14.11 -1.09 -2.16
CA PHE A 138 -14.52 -1.30 -0.77
C PHE A 138 -14.02 -2.65 -0.21
N VAL A 139 -14.15 -3.73 -0.98
CA VAL A 139 -13.69 -5.07 -0.54
C VAL A 139 -12.19 -5.08 -0.29
N LEU A 140 -11.39 -4.51 -1.20
CA LEU A 140 -9.93 -4.44 -1.04
C LEU A 140 -9.53 -3.56 0.16
N VAL A 141 -10.17 -2.40 0.32
CA VAL A 141 -9.93 -1.50 1.46
C VAL A 141 -10.30 -2.17 2.79
N PHE A 142 -11.46 -2.82 2.86
CA PHE A 142 -11.90 -3.56 4.05
C PHE A 142 -10.87 -4.61 4.48
N PHE A 143 -10.45 -5.49 3.57
CA PHE A 143 -9.49 -6.52 3.91
C PHE A 143 -8.13 -5.93 4.27
N LEU A 144 -7.72 -4.85 3.60
CA LEU A 144 -6.44 -4.19 3.87
C LEU A 144 -6.44 -3.51 5.25
N PHE A 145 -7.55 -2.89 5.64
CA PHE A 145 -7.75 -2.31 6.97
C PHE A 145 -7.80 -3.37 8.06
N ARG A 146 -8.47 -4.49 7.79
CA ARG A 146 -8.50 -5.63 8.71
C ARG A 146 -7.09 -6.19 8.94
N GLU A 147 -6.31 -6.38 7.86
CA GLU A 147 -4.90 -6.80 7.97
C GLU A 147 -4.10 -5.78 8.76
N PHE A 148 -4.32 -4.49 8.50
CA PHE A 148 -3.64 -3.41 9.19
C PHE A 148 -3.86 -3.40 10.70
N PHE A 149 -5.11 -3.43 11.15
CA PHE A 149 -5.39 -3.45 12.59
C PHE A 149 -4.87 -4.72 13.25
N THR A 150 -4.99 -5.88 12.59
CA THR A 150 -4.44 -7.15 13.11
C THR A 150 -2.92 -7.09 13.34
N VAL A 151 -2.21 -6.27 12.57
CA VAL A 151 -0.75 -6.08 12.72
C VAL A 151 -0.40 -5.02 13.78
N MET A 152 -1.25 -4.01 13.95
CA MET A 152 -0.98 -2.86 14.82
C MET A 152 -1.48 -3.01 16.25
N THR A 153 -2.54 -3.79 16.47
CA THR A 153 -3.22 -3.88 17.77
C THR A 153 -3.47 -5.34 18.18
N PRO A 154 -3.31 -5.69 19.48
CA PRO A 154 -3.53 -7.04 19.98
C PRO A 154 -5.00 -7.26 20.38
N GLU A 155 -5.95 -6.82 19.56
CA GLU A 155 -7.39 -6.86 19.85
C GLU A 155 -8.09 -8.09 19.24
N LYS A 156 -9.34 -8.33 19.66
CA LYS A 156 -10.15 -9.45 19.14
C LYS A 156 -10.42 -9.29 17.64
N PRO A 157 -10.28 -10.35 16.82
CA PRO A 157 -10.40 -10.27 15.36
C PRO A 157 -11.79 -9.84 14.87
N GLU A 158 -12.84 -10.13 15.63
CA GLU A 158 -14.22 -9.72 15.33
C GLU A 158 -14.38 -8.20 15.42
N LEU A 159 -13.88 -7.60 16.51
CA LEU A 159 -13.89 -6.15 16.71
C LEU A 159 -13.07 -5.46 15.62
N LEU A 160 -11.89 -5.99 15.31
CA LEU A 160 -11.04 -5.44 14.26
C LEU A 160 -11.69 -5.50 12.88
N SER A 161 -12.46 -6.56 12.60
CA SER A 161 -13.20 -6.69 11.34
C SER A 161 -14.35 -5.68 11.27
N LEU A 162 -15.08 -5.49 12.38
CA LEU A 162 -16.13 -4.47 12.44
C LEU A 162 -15.57 -3.05 12.23
N VAL A 163 -14.47 -2.73 12.90
CA VAL A 163 -13.80 -1.42 12.78
C VAL A 163 -13.27 -1.20 11.37
N ALA A 164 -12.64 -2.21 10.78
CA ALA A 164 -12.18 -2.16 9.39
C ALA A 164 -13.33 -1.96 8.39
N ALA A 165 -14.49 -2.57 8.62
CA ALA A 165 -15.67 -2.38 7.78
C ALA A 165 -16.22 -0.96 7.92
N LEU A 166 -16.39 -0.46 9.14
CA LEU A 166 -16.87 0.90 9.41
C LEU A 166 -15.94 1.94 8.79
N GLU A 167 -14.64 1.81 9.00
CA GLU A 167 -13.67 2.74 8.42
C GLU A 167 -13.62 2.63 6.89
N GLY A 168 -13.68 1.42 6.33
CA GLY A 168 -13.78 1.22 4.89
C GLY A 168 -15.01 1.88 4.28
N MET A 169 -16.16 1.83 4.98
CA MET A 169 -17.38 2.53 4.57
C MET A 169 -17.19 4.04 4.62
N LEU A 170 -16.57 4.58 5.68
CA LEU A 170 -16.27 6.01 5.78
C LEU A 170 -15.35 6.47 4.64
N VAL A 171 -14.29 5.71 4.34
CA VAL A 171 -13.42 6.00 3.20
C VAL A 171 -14.20 5.99 1.88
N MET A 172 -15.13 5.05 1.69
CA MET A 172 -15.98 5.02 0.50
C MET A 172 -16.88 6.27 0.40
N GLN A 173 -17.43 6.74 1.52
CA GLN A 173 -18.22 7.98 1.55
C GLN A 173 -17.36 9.21 1.21
N VAL A 174 -16.15 9.28 1.76
CA VAL A 174 -15.20 10.36 1.40
C VAL A 174 -14.83 10.27 -0.07
N ALA A 175 -14.62 9.05 -0.60
CA ALA A 175 -14.28 8.85 -2.00
C ALA A 175 -15.39 9.33 -2.93
N TRP A 176 -16.63 9.05 -2.56
CA TRP A 176 -17.82 9.56 -3.25
C TRP A 176 -17.94 11.08 -3.14
N VAL A 177 -17.68 11.68 -1.97
CA VAL A 177 -17.66 13.14 -1.82
C VAL A 177 -16.57 13.76 -2.70
N THR A 178 -15.36 13.19 -2.73
CA THR A 178 -14.25 13.70 -3.53
C THR A 178 -14.50 13.64 -5.04
N SER A 179 -15.34 12.71 -5.52
CA SER A 179 -15.66 12.61 -6.94
C SER A 179 -16.52 13.76 -7.47
N PHE A 180 -17.18 14.53 -6.58
CA PHE A 180 -17.92 15.73 -6.98
C PHE A 180 -17.01 16.94 -7.20
N PHE A 181 -15.78 16.91 -6.71
CA PHE A 181 -14.84 18.00 -6.90
C PHE A 181 -14.07 17.78 -8.21
N PRO A 182 -13.93 18.80 -9.07
CA PRO A 182 -13.14 18.74 -10.30
C PRO A 182 -11.64 18.76 -9.95
N THR A 183 -11.17 17.67 -9.36
CA THR A 183 -9.81 17.49 -8.85
C THR A 183 -9.08 16.42 -9.64
N SER A 184 -7.75 16.52 -9.72
CA SER A 184 -6.94 15.45 -10.30
C SER A 184 -6.98 14.21 -9.42
N PHE A 185 -6.81 13.02 -10.01
CA PHE A 185 -6.77 11.77 -9.26
C PHE A 185 -5.70 11.76 -8.14
N LEU A 186 -4.62 12.54 -8.31
CA LEU A 186 -3.58 12.73 -7.30
C LEU A 186 -4.11 13.46 -6.07
N ILE A 187 -4.90 14.52 -6.26
CA ILE A 187 -5.51 15.27 -5.16
C ILE A 187 -6.56 14.38 -4.46
N SER A 188 -7.44 13.74 -5.23
CA SER A 188 -8.48 12.87 -4.66
C SER A 188 -7.88 11.70 -3.87
N SER A 189 -6.85 11.04 -4.41
CA SER A 189 -6.15 9.95 -3.70
C SER A 189 -5.39 10.44 -2.47
N ALA A 190 -4.74 11.61 -2.53
CA ALA A 190 -4.07 12.20 -1.38
C ALA A 190 -5.05 12.55 -0.25
N VAL A 191 -6.22 13.08 -0.57
CA VAL A 191 -7.29 13.35 0.43
C VAL A 191 -7.76 12.05 1.08
N LEU A 192 -7.98 10.99 0.29
CA LEU A 192 -8.38 9.68 0.83
C LEU A 192 -7.32 9.09 1.75
N VAL A 193 -6.05 9.15 1.35
CA VAL A 193 -4.94 8.65 2.17
C VAL A 193 -4.78 9.50 3.44
N LEU A 194 -4.94 10.82 3.36
CA LEU A 194 -4.90 11.70 4.53
C LEU A 194 -6.03 11.37 5.51
N PHE A 195 -7.24 11.16 5.00
CA PHE A 195 -8.38 10.73 5.81
C PHE A 195 -8.08 9.39 6.51
N THR A 196 -7.64 8.38 5.76
CA THR A 196 -7.24 7.07 6.32
C THR A 196 -6.11 7.22 7.34
N PHE A 197 -5.11 8.05 7.08
CA PHE A 197 -4.00 8.28 8.01
C PHE A 197 -4.49 8.80 9.38
N VAL A 198 -5.35 9.80 9.36
CA VAL A 198 -5.89 10.42 10.58
C VAL A 198 -6.80 9.46 11.35
N PHE A 199 -7.66 8.73 10.65
CA PHE A 199 -8.51 7.71 11.26
C PHE A 199 -7.70 6.56 11.86
N HIS A 200 -6.71 6.04 11.12
CA HIS A 200 -5.81 5.01 11.65
C HIS A 200 -5.05 5.48 12.87
N ASP A 201 -4.52 6.70 12.86
CA ASP A 201 -3.80 7.23 14.02
C ASP A 201 -4.72 7.35 15.23
N ALA A 202 -5.94 7.88 15.05
CA ALA A 202 -6.92 8.01 16.11
C ALA A 202 -7.35 6.65 16.69
N LEU A 203 -7.66 5.68 15.82
CA LEU A 203 -8.09 4.33 16.22
C LEU A 203 -6.96 3.57 16.91
N ILE A 204 -5.72 3.67 16.42
CA ILE A 204 -4.56 3.04 17.09
C ILE A 204 -4.35 3.61 18.49
N HIS A 205 -4.42 4.93 18.66
CA HIS A 205 -4.29 5.54 19.99
C HIS A 205 -5.45 5.15 20.91
N HIS A 206 -6.66 5.01 20.37
CA HIS A 206 -7.83 4.51 21.10
C HIS A 206 -7.61 3.08 21.60
N PHE A 207 -7.22 2.14 20.72
CA PHE A 207 -6.94 0.75 21.11
C PHE A 207 -5.76 0.61 22.09
N LYS A 208 -4.78 1.52 22.02
CA LYS A 208 -3.65 1.54 22.96
C LYS A 208 -3.99 2.23 24.29
N GLY A 209 -5.20 2.76 24.46
CA GLY A 209 -5.60 3.51 25.66
C GLY A 209 -4.83 4.84 25.83
N THR A 210 -4.22 5.35 24.76
CA THR A 210 -3.40 6.57 24.76
C THR A 210 -4.09 7.75 24.07
N PHE A 211 -5.40 7.62 23.81
CA PHE A 211 -6.18 8.66 23.17
C PHE A 211 -6.45 9.81 24.14
N SER A 212 -5.74 10.91 23.97
CA SER A 212 -5.93 12.15 24.72
C SER A 212 -6.51 13.25 23.83
N LYS A 213 -7.05 14.30 24.47
CA LYS A 213 -7.49 15.52 23.76
C LYS A 213 -6.36 16.13 22.94
N ASP A 214 -5.13 16.09 23.44
CA ASP A 214 -3.95 16.62 22.73
C ASP A 214 -3.64 15.83 21.46
N VAL A 215 -3.77 14.50 21.50
CA VAL A 215 -3.62 13.65 20.31
C VAL A 215 -4.71 13.99 19.28
N ALA A 216 -5.96 14.13 19.71
CA ALA A 216 -7.05 14.49 18.82
C ALA A 216 -6.84 15.86 18.15
N LEU A 217 -6.48 16.88 18.93
CA LEU A 217 -6.18 18.22 18.41
C LEU A 217 -5.00 18.20 17.44
N ARG A 218 -3.93 17.44 17.75
CA ARG A 218 -2.79 17.25 16.85
C ARG A 218 -3.22 16.63 15.53
N SER A 219 -4.03 15.57 15.55
CA SER A 219 -4.47 14.88 14.34
C SER A 219 -5.40 15.75 13.50
N ILE A 220 -6.28 16.55 14.13
CA ILE A 220 -7.10 17.55 13.43
C ILE A 220 -6.24 18.66 12.83
N ALA A 221 -5.23 19.16 13.54
CA ALA A 221 -4.32 20.17 13.02
C ALA A 221 -3.51 19.65 11.83
N ILE A 222 -3.00 18.42 11.91
CA ILE A 222 -2.30 17.76 10.80
C ILE A 222 -3.25 17.59 9.61
N PHE A 223 -4.48 17.15 9.84
CA PHE A 223 -5.50 17.04 8.80
C PHE A 223 -5.74 18.38 8.11
N ALA A 224 -6.00 19.44 8.87
CA ALA A 224 -6.30 20.76 8.33
C ALA A 224 -5.14 21.33 7.51
N VAL A 225 -3.92 21.26 8.05
CA VAL A 225 -2.71 21.77 7.36
C VAL A 225 -2.43 20.98 6.08
N LEU A 226 -2.45 19.65 6.13
CA LEU A 226 -2.19 18.83 4.96
C LEU A 226 -3.30 18.92 3.92
N ALA A 227 -4.57 18.97 4.33
CA ALA A 227 -5.70 19.16 3.42
C ALA A 227 -5.57 20.51 2.69
N LEU A 228 -5.24 21.57 3.40
CA LEU A 228 -5.02 22.89 2.82
C LEU A 228 -3.84 22.89 1.84
N LEU A 229 -2.73 22.24 2.18
CA LEU A 229 -1.59 22.08 1.25
C LEU A 229 -1.98 21.29 -0.01
N ILE A 230 -2.71 20.17 0.15
CA ILE A 230 -3.16 19.34 -0.98
C ILE A 230 -4.08 20.14 -1.92
N LEU A 231 -4.96 20.98 -1.37
CA LEU A 231 -5.91 21.78 -2.14
C LEU A 231 -5.27 23.02 -2.79
N ILE A 232 -4.24 23.60 -2.18
CA ILE A 232 -3.54 24.79 -2.70
C ILE A 232 -2.46 24.43 -3.73
N LEU A 233 -1.91 23.22 -3.68
CA LEU A 233 -0.91 22.78 -4.65
C LEU A 233 -1.50 22.88 -6.07
N PRO A 234 -0.91 23.71 -6.95
CA PRO A 234 -1.47 23.99 -8.25
C PRO A 234 -1.57 22.69 -9.05
N VAL A 235 -2.76 22.50 -9.61
CA VAL A 235 -3.14 21.43 -10.53
C VAL A 235 -2.07 21.31 -11.61
N TRP A 236 -1.23 20.28 -11.51
CA TRP A 236 -0.61 19.69 -12.71
C TRP A 236 -1.76 19.03 -13.45
N GLY A 237 -2.41 19.82 -14.29
CA GLY A 237 -3.51 19.42 -15.13
C GLY A 237 -2.98 18.45 -16.17
N PHE A 238 -2.96 17.16 -15.82
CA PHE A 238 -3.16 16.14 -16.83
C PHE A 238 -4.66 16.13 -17.13
N LYS A 239 -5.02 16.83 -18.21
CA LYS A 239 -6.19 16.45 -19.00
C LYS A 239 -5.93 15.09 -19.62
#